data_AF-M8BRW0-F1
#
_entry.id   AF-M8BRW0-F1
#
_cell.length_a   1.000
_cell.length_b   1.000
_cell.length_c   1.000
_cell.angle_alpha   90.00
_cell.angle_beta   90.00
_cell.angle_gamma   90.00
#
_symmetry.space_group_name_H-M   'P 1'
#
loop_
_entity.id
_entity.type
_entity.pdbx_description
1 polymer ?
#
loop_
_entity_poly.entity_id
_entity_poly.type
_entity_poly.pdbx_seq_one_letter_code
_entity_poly.pdbx_strand_id
1 'polypeptide(L)' 'MSAPNLETIKIRGCWSLKCLPAVSGNNEKLPSVDCEKEWWDNLEWDGVKANHHSSLYEHSHSSYYKAQLPRGTVLR' A
#
# COMPACT_ATOMS: atom_id res chain seq x y z
N MET A 1 3.63 3.93 -13.19
CA MET A 1 4.21 5.07 -12.44
C MET A 1 5.47 4.60 -11.76
N SER A 2 6.56 5.39 -11.74
CA SER A 2 7.83 5.00 -11.10
C SER A 2 8.23 6.05 -10.06
N ALA A 3 8.70 5.59 -8.90
CA ALA A 3 9.18 6.42 -7.81
C ALA A 3 10.53 5.85 -7.32
N PRO A 4 11.65 6.22 -7.96
CA PRO A 4 12.94 5.57 -7.71
C PRO A 4 13.58 5.91 -6.35
N ASN A 5 13.25 7.08 -5.77
CA ASN A 5 13.78 7.57 -4.49
C ASN A 5 12.73 7.55 -3.37
N LEU A 6 11.83 6.56 -3.38
CA LEU A 6 10.74 6.48 -2.43
C LEU A 6 11.23 5.89 -1.11
N GLU A 7 11.10 6.64 0.00
CA GLU A 7 11.53 6.20 1.32
C GLU A 7 10.37 5.72 2.20
N THR A 8 9.22 6.40 2.15
CA THR A 8 8.07 6.05 2.99
C THR A 8 6.75 6.29 2.27
N ILE A 9 5.84 5.32 2.36
CA ILE A 9 4.46 5.40 1.91
C ILE A 9 3.56 5.27 3.14
N LYS A 10 2.57 6.17 3.29
CA LYS A 10 1.54 6.05 4.31
C LYS A 10 0.18 6.05 3.63
N ILE A 11 -0.52 4.93 3.71
CA ILE A 11 -1.85 4.75 3.12
C ILE A 11 -2.85 4.61 4.26
N ARG A 12 -3.87 5.48 4.28
CA ARG A 12 -4.97 5.42 5.23
C ARG A 12 -6.26 5.75 4.52
N GLY A 13 -7.23 4.83 4.54
CA GLY A 13 -8.54 5.09 3.94
C GLY A 13 -8.58 5.06 2.40
N CYS A 14 -7.50 4.69 1.71
CA CYS A 14 -7.45 4.61 0.24
C CYS A 14 -7.65 3.18 -0.27
N TRP A 15 -8.86 2.66 -0.09
CA TRP A 15 -9.25 1.28 -0.42
C TRP A 15 -9.35 0.98 -1.91
N SER A 16 -9.51 2.01 -2.74
CA SER A 16 -9.57 1.89 -4.20
C SER A 16 -8.19 1.85 -4.86
N LEU A 17 -7.12 2.09 -4.10
CA LEU A 17 -5.76 2.10 -4.62
C LEU A 17 -5.26 0.67 -4.73
N LYS A 18 -5.08 0.19 -5.96
CA LYS A 18 -4.77 -1.23 -6.22
C LYS A 18 -3.32 -1.49 -6.59
N CYS A 19 -2.56 -0.46 -6.94
CA CYS A 19 -1.19 -0.60 -7.42
C CYS A 19 -0.31 0.43 -6.74
N LEU A 20 0.88 0.01 -6.32
CA LEU A 20 1.93 0.90 -5.85
C LEU A 20 2.82 1.36 -7.01
N PRO A 21 3.65 2.41 -6.85
CA PRO A 21 4.64 2.74 -7.86
C PRO A 21 5.68 1.62 -8.02
N ALA A 22 6.41 1.60 -9.13
CA ALA A 22 7.62 0.79 -9.26
C ALA A 22 8.78 1.50 -8.56
N VAL A 23 9.49 0.79 -7.69
CA VAL A 23 10.67 1.29 -6.97
C VAL A 23 11.93 0.73 -7.61
N SER A 24 13.01 1.50 -7.57
CA SER A 24 14.29 1.05 -8.12
C SER A 24 14.92 0.05 -7.14
N GLY A 25 15.18 -1.19 -7.59
CA GLY A 25 15.83 -2.23 -6.78
C GLY A 25 17.28 -1.91 -6.36
N ASN A 26 17.81 -0.76 -6.76
CA ASN A 26 19.15 -0.28 -6.41
C ASN A 26 19.16 0.59 -5.15
N ASN A 27 18.03 0.80 -4.48
CA ASN A 27 18.02 1.57 -3.24
C ASN A 27 18.53 0.69 -2.09
N GLU A 28 19.53 1.18 -1.34
CA GLU A 28 20.10 0.48 -0.17
C GLU A 28 19.06 0.23 0.95
N LYS A 29 17.93 0.96 0.90
CA LYS A 29 16.82 0.81 1.84
C LYS A 29 15.52 0.55 1.09
N LEU A 30 14.80 -0.47 1.53
CA LEU A 30 13.46 -0.75 1.05
C LEU A 30 12.51 0.35 1.56
N PRO A 31 11.60 0.87 0.73
CA PRO A 31 10.59 1.81 1.17
C PRO A 31 9.70 1.18 2.23
N SER A 32 9.51 1.89 3.35
CA SER A 32 8.58 1.47 4.39
C SER A 32 7.15 1.90 4.04
N VAL A 33 6.21 0.96 4.06
CA VAL A 33 4.80 1.17 3.74
C VAL A 33 3.95 0.97 5.00
N ASP A 34 3.48 2.07 5.60
CA ASP A 34 2.48 2.03 6.67
C ASP A 34 1.10 1.89 6.03
N CYS A 35 0.50 0.71 6.17
CA CYS A 35 -0.74 0.40 5.49
C CYS A 35 -1.65 -0.55 6.26
N GLU A 36 -2.92 -0.57 5.87
CA GLU A 36 -3.92 -1.48 6.42
C GLU A 36 -3.71 -2.88 5.84
N LYS A 37 -3.78 -3.92 6.68
CA LYS A 37 -3.54 -5.31 6.25
C LYS A 37 -4.45 -5.73 5.09
N GLU A 38 -5.76 -5.50 5.25
CA GLU A 38 -6.75 -5.84 4.21
C GLU A 38 -6.44 -5.16 2.87
N TRP A 39 -6.02 -3.89 2.91
CA TRP A 39 -5.64 -3.18 1.70
C TRP A 39 -4.38 -3.78 1.06
N TRP A 40 -3.37 -4.13 1.85
CA TRP A 40 -2.13 -4.74 1.36
C TRP A 40 -2.38 -6.11 0.70
N ASP A 41 -3.26 -6.93 1.29
CA ASP A 41 -3.68 -8.22 0.74
C ASP A 41 -4.48 -8.07 -0.59
N ASN A 42 -5.11 -6.93 -0.83
CA ASN A 42 -5.89 -6.65 -2.05
C ASN A 42 -5.09 -5.92 -3.15
N LEU A 43 -3.79 -5.69 -2.97
CA LEU A 43 -2.94 -5.08 -3.99
C LEU A 43 -2.72 -6.01 -5.19
N GLU A 44 -2.81 -5.44 -6.38
CA GLU A 44 -2.47 -6.09 -7.65
C GLU A 44 -1.00 -5.80 -7.97
N TRP A 45 -0.18 -6.85 -8.06
CA TRP A 45 1.25 -6.76 -8.34
C TRP A 45 1.54 -7.22 -9.77
N ASP A 46 2.07 -6.33 -10.61
CA ASP A 46 2.47 -6.61 -12.00
C ASP A 46 3.71 -7.52 -12.12
N GLY A 47 4.35 -7.84 -11.00
CA GLY A 47 5.43 -8.82 -10.89
C GLY A 47 6.83 -8.24 -11.04
N VAL A 48 7.83 -9.12 -10.90
CA VAL A 48 9.25 -8.76 -10.79
C VAL A 48 9.79 -8.06 -12.05
N LYS A 49 9.29 -8.43 -13.24
CA LYS A 49 9.71 -7.82 -14.52
C LYS A 49 9.41 -6.31 -14.59
N ALA A 50 8.43 -5.84 -13.82
CA ALA A 50 8.05 -4.43 -13.77
C ALA A 50 8.66 -3.68 -12.57
N ASN A 51 9.56 -4.32 -11.79
CA ASN A 51 9.98 -3.84 -10.46
C ASN A 51 8.78 -3.53 -9.56
N HIS A 52 7.73 -4.34 -9.70
CA HIS A 52 6.45 -4.14 -9.02
C HIS A 52 6.08 -5.42 -8.25
N HIS A 53 6.89 -5.72 -7.23
CA HIS A 53 6.74 -6.90 -6.37
C HIS A 53 6.72 -6.50 -4.90
N SER A 54 5.93 -7.23 -4.09
CA SER A 54 5.79 -6.97 -2.66
C SER A 54 7.12 -7.05 -1.90
N SER A 55 8.04 -7.93 -2.31
CA SER A 55 9.38 -8.04 -1.68
C SER A 55 10.28 -6.81 -1.85
N LEU A 56 9.91 -5.87 -2.73
CA LEU A 56 10.63 -4.60 -2.88
C LEU A 56 10.19 -3.55 -1.85
N TYR A 57 9.29 -3.93 -0.94
CA TYR A 57 8.72 -3.04 0.05
C TYR A 57 8.83 -3.69 1.43
N GLU A 58 9.19 -2.89 2.42
CA GLU A 58 8.96 -3.24 3.81
C GLU A 58 7.58 -2.70 4.19
N HIS A 59 6.70 -3.53 4.73
CA HIS A 59 5.37 -3.06 5.12
C HIS A 59 5.17 -3.21 6.62
N SER A 60 4.52 -2.20 7.19
CA SER A 60 4.08 -2.18 8.57
C SER A 60 2.56 -2.15 8.56
N HIS A 61 1.96 -3.18 9.16
CA HIS A 61 0.51 -3.22 9.28
C HIS A 61 0.08 -2.27 10.39
N SER A 62 -0.55 -1.17 10.00
CA SER A 62 -1.22 -0.31 10.96
C SER A 62 -2.45 -1.05 11.48
N SER A 63 -2.59 -1.16 12.80
CA SER A 63 -3.79 -1.71 13.46
C SER A 63 -5.02 -0.82 13.31
N TYR A 64 -5.00 0.14 12.38
CA TYR A 64 -6.10 1.03 12.06
C TYR A 64 -7.19 0.24 11.31
N TYR A 65 -7.80 -0.71 12.02
CA TYR A 65 -8.99 -1.39 11.59
C TYR A 65 -10.09 -0.34 11.48
N LYS A 66 -10.81 -0.32 10.36
CA LYS A 66 -12.11 0.35 10.31
C LYS A 66 -12.89 -0.13 11.52
N ALA A 67 -13.09 0.73 12.52
CA ALA A 67 -14.34 0.69 13.25
C ALA A 67 -15.39 0.57 12.15
N GLN A 68 -16.13 -0.54 12.12
CA GLN A 68 -17.13 -0.82 11.10
C GLN A 68 -18.11 0.34 11.16
N LEU A 69 -17.85 1.41 10.39
CA LEU A 69 -18.76 2.52 10.31
C LEU A 69 -20.00 1.90 9.67
N PRO A 70 -21.14 1.87 10.38
CA PRO A 70 -22.34 1.26 9.85
C PRO A 70 -22.59 1.91 8.48
N ARG A 71 -22.52 1.09 7.43
CA ARG A 71 -22.79 1.54 6.06
C ARG A 71 -24.23 2.04 6.04
N GLY A 72 -24.38 3.36 6.08
CA GLY A 72 -25.66 4.05 5.92
C GLY A 72 -26.42 4.29 7.23
N THR A 73 -26.12 5.38 7.91
CA THR A 73 -27.19 6.14 8.55
C THR A 73 -27.77 7.09 7.51
N VAL A 74 -28.92 6.71 6.94
CA VAL A 74 -29.76 7.67 6.23
C VAL A 74 -30.24 8.66 7.28
N LEU A 75 -29.86 9.93 7.16
CA LEU A 75 -30.50 11.00 7.92
C LEU A 75 -31.95 11.05 7.43
N ARG A 76 -32.86 10.65 8.32
CA ARG A 76 -34.30 10.61 8.08
C ARG A 76 -34.92 11.98 8.30
#